data_AF-A0A6V8DYL6-F1
#
_entry.id   AF-A0A6V8DYL6-F1
#
_cell.length_a   1.000
_cell.length_b   1.000
_cell.length_c   1.000
_cell.angle_alpha   90.00
_cell.angle_beta   90.00
_cell.angle_gamma   90.00
#
_symmetry.space_group_name_H-M   'P 1'
#
loop_
_entity.id
_entity.type
_entity.pdbx_description
1 polymer ?
#
loop_
_entity_poly.entity_id
_entity_poly.type
_entity_poly.pdbx_seq_one_letter_code
_entity_poly.pdbx_strand_id
1 'polypeptide(L)'
;MARPAQVSFPGQKQRMRMRGTKHANDATAKRIRRQLRQLLEDPDECLPTMTWKGRLSWGRKDPVTKTLQNLRKIVAKKDDVKWLSKRMLAKRGDPVGKALAGSLHAAHDEDISLVGNFKSPNFGSGSFIRRGDGKQGYLAGLQNHQNLTLRMLPWEEHARRGMYFFSWEGGFVCTGPNPNPPKGWLEDVLERSRFDFKHQDVGGVDVYVAGEINAQDVLNDIPSNDGWVRLSFKHGPIVGIGLQSLKATKEKQSAFVHHLALSMLPPLLTSIVDIDAMWVPNGWDSDDDLPQSAHDGLARLMAGWHGLTVPEGNLARACERAVLDSLDFGLLIGSSWSKGETIEQILTSLEGMQGSVDEKQLAAGVFLEAMDQTEEGIRIDSRGGRQEREGSIVEVMEGASLTDAVHALWEDFGLAGLSSIGIEGDEAQIIWEQQLKKPKPLKTFLKGLDSSRKKAQQKARFPYRVGDLPGPVGAIHDLILIGLLEGPGIAERKATSRHDDIDGAAAGWAWLRAANRSTGQEWHFESLARDRGGAWMEATRVLLEAGKKMLDSEDSDNAEFIDALNALHTSTGQQEPLPDQPNA
;
A
#
# COMPACT_ATOMS: atom_id res chain seq x y z
N MET A 1 -40.10 40.84 -7.98
CA MET A 1 -40.27 42.09 -8.76
C MET A 1 -38.96 42.42 -9.44
N ALA A 2 -38.91 42.38 -10.78
CA ALA A 2 -37.74 42.81 -11.54
C ALA A 2 -37.60 44.34 -11.49
N ARG A 3 -36.37 44.85 -11.35
CA ARG A 3 -36.12 46.31 -11.41
C ARG A 3 -36.42 46.83 -12.83
N PRO A 4 -36.91 48.08 -12.98
CA PRO A 4 -37.23 48.62 -14.30
C PRO A 4 -35.96 48.80 -15.14
N ALA A 5 -36.10 48.63 -16.46
CA ALA A 5 -35.02 48.83 -17.41
C ALA A 5 -34.54 50.30 -17.39
N GLN A 6 -33.23 50.50 -17.23
CA GLN A 6 -32.60 51.82 -17.38
C GLN A 6 -32.61 52.22 -18.86
N VAL A 7 -33.38 53.26 -19.20
CA VAL A 7 -33.39 53.85 -20.54
C VAL A 7 -32.17 54.78 -20.67
N SER A 8 -31.30 54.52 -21.66
CA SER A 8 -30.17 55.42 -21.97
C SER A 8 -30.62 56.53 -22.91
N PHE A 9 -30.37 57.79 -22.55
CA PHE A 9 -30.65 58.94 -23.41
C PHE A 9 -29.61 59.09 -24.54
N PRO A 10 -29.99 59.56 -25.74
CA PRO A 10 -29.04 59.80 -26.83
C PRO A 10 -28.12 60.97 -26.46
N GLY A 11 -26.84 60.69 -26.20
CA GLY A 11 -25.82 61.70 -25.86
C GLY A 11 -24.85 61.32 -24.74
N GLN A 12 -25.10 60.25 -23.97
CA GLN A 12 -24.09 59.74 -23.04
C GLN A 12 -22.99 59.00 -23.81
N LYS A 13 -21.77 59.57 -23.83
CA LYS A 13 -20.56 58.86 -24.26
C LYS A 13 -20.45 57.57 -23.46
N GLN A 14 -20.75 56.43 -24.09
CA GLN A 14 -20.49 55.11 -23.54
C GLN A 14 -19.01 55.09 -23.13
N ARG A 15 -18.72 55.02 -21.82
CA ARG A 15 -17.36 54.92 -21.31
C ARG A 15 -16.73 53.69 -21.94
N MET A 16 -15.83 53.91 -22.90
CA MET A 16 -15.17 52.86 -23.67
C MET A 16 -14.48 51.92 -22.68
N ARG A 17 -15.05 50.73 -22.48
CA ARG A 17 -14.52 49.75 -21.54
C ARG A 17 -13.24 49.17 -22.13
N MET A 18 -12.12 49.41 -21.47
CA MET A 18 -10.84 48.83 -21.88
C MET A 18 -10.95 47.30 -21.83
N ARG A 19 -10.68 46.61 -22.94
CA ARG A 19 -10.78 45.13 -23.03
C ARG A 19 -9.93 44.49 -21.94
N GLY A 20 -10.54 43.62 -21.13
CA GLY A 20 -9.87 42.93 -20.01
C GLY A 20 -9.99 43.61 -18.63
N THR A 21 -10.80 44.68 -18.48
CA THR A 21 -11.09 45.29 -17.17
C THR A 21 -12.51 44.97 -16.68
N LYS A 22 -12.68 44.94 -15.35
CA LYS A 22 -13.95 44.78 -14.62
C LYS A 22 -14.16 45.94 -13.66
N HIS A 23 -15.41 46.17 -13.26
CA HIS A 23 -15.69 47.05 -12.13
C HIS A 23 -15.10 46.45 -10.85
N ALA A 24 -14.38 47.26 -10.09
CA ALA A 24 -13.89 46.86 -8.79
C ALA A 24 -15.05 46.84 -7.78
N ASN A 25 -15.15 45.79 -6.97
CA ASN A 25 -15.97 45.87 -5.77
C ASN A 25 -15.22 46.69 -4.69
N ASP A 26 -15.95 47.16 -3.68
CA ASP A 26 -15.40 48.04 -2.64
C ASP A 26 -14.16 47.44 -1.93
N ALA A 27 -14.21 46.15 -1.59
CA ALA A 27 -13.09 45.44 -0.98
C ALA A 27 -11.84 45.41 -1.88
N THR A 28 -11.98 45.14 -3.18
CA THR A 28 -10.86 45.13 -4.13
C THR A 28 -10.29 46.53 -4.31
N ALA A 29 -11.15 47.55 -4.43
CA ALA A 29 -10.72 48.94 -4.57
C ALA A 29 -9.94 49.40 -3.34
N LYS A 30 -10.43 49.12 -2.12
CA LYS A 30 -9.74 49.41 -0.85
C LYS A 30 -8.38 48.71 -0.76
N ARG A 31 -8.32 47.42 -1.09
CA ARG A 31 -7.07 46.64 -1.08
C ARG A 31 -6.02 47.22 -2.03
N ILE A 32 -6.40 47.47 -3.29
CA ILE A 32 -5.49 48.04 -4.30
C ILE A 32 -5.04 49.44 -3.88
N ARG A 33 -5.95 50.28 -3.38
CA ARG A 33 -5.60 51.63 -2.88
C ARG A 33 -4.55 51.55 -1.79
N ARG A 34 -4.70 50.62 -0.83
CA ARG A 34 -3.72 50.41 0.25
C ARG A 34 -2.35 49.99 -0.30
N GLN A 35 -2.32 49.02 -1.22
CA GLN A 35 -1.07 48.53 -1.81
C GLN A 35 -0.35 49.61 -2.64
N LEU A 36 -1.11 50.40 -3.41
CA LEU A 36 -0.58 51.52 -4.18
C LEU A 36 -0.06 52.64 -3.30
N ARG A 37 -0.73 52.93 -2.17
CA ARG A 37 -0.25 53.90 -1.20
C ARG A 37 1.07 53.46 -0.58
N GLN A 38 1.17 52.20 -0.14
CA GLN A 38 2.42 51.64 0.39
C GLN A 38 3.54 51.67 -0.66
N LEU A 39 3.21 51.32 -1.91
CA LEU A 39 4.16 51.42 -3.03
C LEU A 39 4.62 52.86 -3.29
N LEU A 40 3.76 53.86 -3.07
CA LEU A 40 4.11 55.27 -3.22
C LEU A 40 4.94 55.78 -2.03
N GLU A 41 4.62 55.34 -0.82
CA GLU A 41 5.34 55.71 0.42
C GLU A 41 6.77 55.18 0.38
N ASP A 42 6.95 53.86 0.22
CA ASP A 42 8.25 53.20 0.08
C ASP A 42 8.33 52.31 -1.16
N PRO A 43 8.66 52.90 -2.33
CA PRO A 43 8.83 52.12 -3.55
C PRO A 43 10.01 51.16 -3.51
N ASP A 44 11.05 51.41 -2.71
CA ASP A 44 12.29 50.63 -2.71
C ASP A 44 12.10 49.30 -1.96
N GLU A 45 11.30 49.28 -0.88
CA GLU A 45 10.88 48.03 -0.19
C GLU A 45 10.13 47.04 -1.10
N CYS A 46 9.47 47.56 -2.14
CA CYS A 46 8.71 46.74 -3.09
C CYS A 46 9.58 46.12 -4.19
N LEU A 47 10.87 46.46 -4.25
CA LEU A 47 11.83 46.00 -5.27
C LEU A 47 12.81 44.98 -4.69
N PRO A 48 13.35 44.06 -5.51
CA PRO A 48 14.31 43.09 -5.02
C PRO A 48 15.62 43.76 -4.62
N THR A 49 16.16 43.35 -3.48
CA THR A 49 17.50 43.74 -3.04
C THR A 49 18.54 42.90 -3.80
N MET A 50 19.44 43.56 -4.51
CA MET A 50 20.54 42.90 -5.23
C MET A 50 21.72 42.66 -4.29
N THR A 51 22.01 41.39 -3.96
CA THR A 51 23.12 41.03 -3.06
C THR A 51 24.43 40.73 -3.79
N TRP A 52 24.35 40.34 -5.06
CA TRP A 52 25.54 40.06 -5.86
C TRP A 52 26.25 41.34 -6.30
N LYS A 53 27.56 41.44 -5.99
CA LYS A 53 28.40 42.62 -6.25
C LYS A 53 29.40 42.41 -7.41
N GLY A 54 29.32 41.29 -8.12
CA GLY A 54 30.26 40.93 -9.19
C GLY A 54 30.04 41.66 -10.51
N ARG A 55 30.75 41.20 -11.55
CA ARG A 55 30.52 41.57 -12.96
C ARG A 55 30.31 40.31 -13.78
N LEU A 56 29.47 40.41 -14.81
CA LEU A 56 29.29 39.30 -15.75
C LEU A 56 30.53 39.19 -16.65
N SER A 57 30.63 38.08 -17.38
CA SER A 57 31.68 37.87 -18.39
C SER A 57 31.85 39.12 -19.29
N TRP A 58 33.13 39.42 -19.58
CA TRP A 58 33.59 40.64 -20.25
C TRP A 58 33.36 41.95 -19.46
N GLY A 59 33.28 41.86 -18.13
CA GLY A 59 33.14 43.04 -17.26
C GLY A 59 31.79 43.75 -17.38
N ARG A 60 30.79 43.10 -17.98
CA ARG A 60 29.47 43.70 -18.23
C ARG A 60 28.69 43.81 -16.93
N LYS A 61 28.01 44.94 -16.76
CA LYS A 61 27.03 45.15 -15.70
C LYS A 61 25.80 44.28 -15.93
N ASP A 62 25.33 43.63 -14.87
CA ASP A 62 24.19 42.72 -14.90
C ASP A 62 22.88 43.45 -15.26
N PRO A 63 21.90 42.73 -15.85
CA PRO A 63 20.66 43.33 -16.29
C PRO A 63 19.79 43.82 -15.12
N VAL A 64 19.88 43.23 -13.94
CA VAL A 64 19.05 43.60 -12.78
C VAL A 64 19.47 44.93 -12.22
N THR A 65 20.77 45.14 -11.98
CA THR A 65 21.31 46.42 -11.51
C THR A 65 21.04 47.55 -12.50
N LYS A 66 21.09 47.27 -13.82
CA LYS A 66 20.70 48.26 -14.85
C LYS A 66 19.22 48.66 -14.71
N THR A 67 18.32 47.68 -14.55
CA THR A 67 16.90 47.93 -14.35
C THR A 67 16.66 48.69 -13.04
N LEU A 68 17.21 48.24 -11.90
CA LEU A 68 17.07 48.90 -10.60
C LEU A 68 17.54 50.36 -10.63
N GLN A 69 18.66 50.67 -11.30
CA GLN A 69 19.11 52.06 -11.46
C GLN A 69 18.13 52.92 -12.28
N ASN A 70 17.48 52.34 -13.29
CA ASN A 70 16.43 53.03 -14.01
C ASN A 70 15.17 53.21 -13.14
N LEU A 71 14.80 52.21 -12.33
CA LEU A 71 13.67 52.30 -11.41
C LEU A 71 13.89 53.41 -10.36
N ARG A 72 15.08 53.53 -9.79
CA ARG A 72 15.41 54.63 -8.85
C ARG A 72 15.18 56.02 -9.43
N LYS A 73 15.42 56.23 -10.74
CA LYS A 73 15.11 57.50 -11.42
C LYS A 73 13.61 57.77 -11.51
N ILE A 74 12.80 56.72 -11.59
CA ILE A 74 11.33 56.80 -11.61
C ILE A 74 10.83 57.07 -10.18
N VAL A 75 11.37 56.36 -9.20
CA VAL A 75 11.09 56.53 -7.76
C VAL A 75 11.38 57.97 -7.30
N ALA A 76 12.50 58.54 -7.73
CA ALA A 76 12.84 59.95 -7.45
C ALA A 76 11.85 60.98 -8.03
N LYS A 77 10.92 60.54 -8.89
CA LYS A 77 9.86 61.36 -9.50
C LYS A 77 8.47 60.78 -9.23
N LYS A 78 8.31 60.03 -8.15
CA LYS A 78 7.06 59.34 -7.79
C LYS A 78 5.85 60.28 -7.61
N ASP A 79 6.09 61.56 -7.31
CA ASP A 79 5.05 62.58 -7.12
C ASP A 79 4.83 63.47 -8.36
N ASP A 80 5.66 63.36 -9.40
CA ASP A 80 5.50 64.12 -10.64
C ASP A 80 4.60 63.36 -11.63
N VAL A 81 3.28 63.46 -11.42
CA VAL A 81 2.25 62.76 -12.23
C VAL A 81 2.39 63.06 -13.72
N LYS A 82 2.74 64.30 -14.10
CA LYS A 82 2.90 64.71 -15.50
C LYS A 82 4.11 64.02 -16.14
N TRP A 83 5.20 63.87 -15.40
CA TRP A 83 6.37 63.12 -15.84
C TRP A 83 6.10 61.61 -15.91
N LEU A 84 5.43 61.05 -14.89
CA LEU A 84 5.06 59.64 -14.85
C LEU A 84 4.16 59.26 -16.03
N SER A 85 3.21 60.13 -16.40
CA SER A 85 2.32 59.94 -17.56
C SER A 85 3.09 59.83 -18.88
N LYS A 86 4.14 60.65 -19.07
CA LYS A 86 5.05 60.52 -20.21
C LYS A 86 5.91 59.26 -20.12
N ARG A 87 6.39 58.92 -18.92
CA ARG A 87 7.30 57.79 -18.72
C ARG A 87 6.63 56.45 -19.00
N MET A 88 5.40 56.26 -18.53
CA MET A 88 4.63 55.02 -18.72
C MET A 88 4.22 54.76 -20.18
N LEU A 89 4.18 55.81 -21.01
CA LEU A 89 3.83 55.77 -22.45
C LEU A 89 5.04 55.92 -23.39
N ALA A 90 6.26 55.99 -22.84
CA ALA A 90 7.45 56.20 -23.65
C ALA A 90 7.64 55.06 -24.67
N LYS A 91 7.91 55.37 -25.95
CA LYS A 91 8.14 54.33 -26.98
C LYS A 91 9.30 53.40 -26.61
N ARG A 92 10.42 53.97 -26.14
CA ARG A 92 11.61 53.24 -25.67
C ARG A 92 11.66 53.20 -24.14
N GLY A 93 12.18 52.11 -23.59
CA GLY A 93 12.41 51.95 -22.16
C GLY A 93 12.15 50.54 -21.67
N ASP A 94 12.75 50.22 -20.52
CA ASP A 94 12.57 48.95 -19.85
C ASP A 94 11.09 48.72 -19.45
N PRO A 95 10.49 47.56 -19.76
CA PRO A 95 9.08 47.28 -19.46
C PRO A 95 8.73 47.29 -17.97
N VAL A 96 9.66 46.92 -17.08
CA VAL A 96 9.45 47.01 -15.62
C VAL A 96 9.34 48.47 -15.22
N GLY A 97 10.21 49.32 -15.75
CA GLY A 97 10.15 50.77 -15.54
C GLY A 97 8.84 51.41 -16.00
N LYS A 98 8.32 51.02 -17.17
CA LYS A 98 7.01 51.52 -17.64
C LYS A 98 5.87 51.09 -16.71
N ALA A 99 5.90 49.84 -16.23
CA ALA A 99 4.92 49.32 -15.30
C ALA A 99 5.01 50.01 -13.91
N LEU A 100 6.21 50.28 -13.41
CA LEU A 100 6.40 51.02 -12.16
C LEU A 100 5.87 52.46 -12.29
N ALA A 101 6.21 53.15 -13.38
CA ALA A 101 5.69 54.50 -13.63
C ALA A 101 4.16 54.53 -13.73
N GLY A 102 3.56 53.55 -14.39
CA GLY A 102 2.10 53.41 -14.45
C GLY A 102 1.46 53.11 -13.09
N SER A 103 2.13 52.31 -12.25
CA SER A 103 1.65 51.96 -10.91
C SER A 103 1.74 53.15 -9.94
N LEU A 104 2.87 53.88 -9.94
CA LEU A 104 3.02 55.11 -9.16
C LEU A 104 2.05 56.20 -9.64
N HIS A 105 1.84 56.35 -10.95
CA HIS A 105 0.81 57.25 -11.47
C HIS A 105 -0.58 56.87 -10.95
N ALA A 106 -0.91 55.58 -10.95
CA ALA A 106 -2.20 55.10 -10.47
C ALA A 106 -2.39 55.29 -8.95
N ALA A 107 -1.30 55.40 -8.18
CA ALA A 107 -1.36 55.66 -6.73
C ALA A 107 -1.93 57.05 -6.39
N HIS A 108 -1.90 57.99 -7.35
CA HIS A 108 -2.48 59.33 -7.23
C HIS A 108 -3.95 59.41 -7.66
N ASP A 109 -4.55 58.32 -8.11
CA ASP A 109 -5.97 58.31 -8.48
C ASP A 109 -6.85 58.38 -7.21
N GLU A 110 -7.75 59.36 -7.14
CA GLU A 110 -8.69 59.51 -6.02
C GLU A 110 -9.67 58.32 -5.97
N ASP A 111 -10.14 57.86 -7.14
CA ASP A 111 -11.16 56.80 -7.28
C ASP A 111 -10.70 55.62 -8.14
N ILE A 112 -10.82 54.41 -7.59
CA ILE A 112 -10.52 53.15 -8.29
C ILE A 112 -11.84 52.47 -8.67
N SER A 113 -12.30 52.70 -9.90
CA SER A 113 -13.57 52.16 -10.40
C SER A 113 -13.41 50.95 -11.34
N LEU A 114 -12.28 50.84 -12.03
CA LEU A 114 -11.99 49.79 -13.01
C LEU A 114 -10.64 49.14 -12.73
N VAL A 115 -10.63 47.81 -12.71
CA VAL A 115 -9.43 47.00 -12.47
C VAL A 115 -9.28 45.92 -13.53
N GLY A 116 -8.04 45.65 -13.94
CA GLY A 116 -7.68 44.42 -14.63
C GLY A 116 -7.69 43.24 -13.68
N ASN A 117 -7.80 42.03 -14.23
CA ASN A 117 -7.67 40.79 -13.48
C ASN A 117 -6.56 39.96 -14.10
N PHE A 118 -5.44 39.79 -13.39
CA PHE A 118 -4.36 38.91 -13.81
C PHE A 118 -4.59 37.53 -13.20
N LYS A 119 -4.40 36.49 -14.00
CA LYS A 119 -4.41 35.09 -13.57
C LYS A 119 -3.23 34.38 -14.22
N SER A 120 -2.45 33.69 -13.40
CA SER A 120 -1.37 32.80 -13.81
C SER A 120 -1.50 31.50 -13.02
N PRO A 121 -1.36 30.32 -13.66
CA PRO A 121 -1.27 29.05 -12.95
C PRO A 121 -0.12 29.04 -11.94
N ASN A 122 1.02 29.63 -12.30
CA ASN A 122 2.24 29.60 -11.48
C ASN A 122 2.28 30.77 -10.49
N PHE A 123 1.89 31.97 -10.90
CA PHE A 123 2.04 33.16 -10.04
C PHE A 123 0.77 33.54 -9.27
N GLY A 124 -0.31 32.76 -9.43
CA GLY A 124 -1.60 33.04 -8.81
C GLY A 124 -2.36 34.16 -9.52
N SER A 125 -3.24 34.83 -8.78
CA SER A 125 -4.13 35.85 -9.35
C SER A 125 -4.14 37.13 -8.54
N GLY A 126 -4.33 38.25 -9.24
CA GLY A 126 -4.30 39.57 -8.64
C GLY A 126 -5.07 40.58 -9.49
N SER A 127 -5.93 41.37 -8.85
CA SER A 127 -6.51 42.55 -9.51
C SER A 127 -5.52 43.71 -9.45
N PHE A 128 -5.48 44.51 -10.51
CA PHE A 128 -4.53 45.63 -10.66
C PHE A 128 -5.14 46.75 -11.50
N ILE A 129 -4.61 47.96 -11.41
CA ILE A 129 -4.98 49.09 -12.26
C ILE A 129 -4.16 49.04 -13.54
N ARG A 130 -4.85 48.99 -14.67
CA ARG A 130 -4.21 49.06 -16.00
C ARG A 130 -3.92 50.51 -16.33
N ARG A 131 -2.64 50.89 -16.31
CA ARG A 131 -2.17 52.26 -16.57
C ARG A 131 -0.89 52.24 -17.42
N GLY A 132 -0.90 53.01 -18.52
CA GLY A 132 0.23 53.10 -19.45
C GLY A 132 0.47 51.85 -20.30
N ASP A 133 1.66 51.77 -20.91
CA ASP A 133 2.08 50.69 -21.81
C ASP A 133 2.95 49.62 -21.12
N GLY A 134 2.93 49.57 -19.79
CA GLY A 134 3.56 48.50 -19.03
C GLY A 134 2.90 47.14 -19.31
N LYS A 135 3.69 46.06 -19.30
CA LYS A 135 3.13 44.70 -19.41
C LYS A 135 2.15 44.45 -18.26
N GLN A 136 1.00 43.85 -18.57
CA GLN A 136 -0.06 43.63 -17.58
C GLN A 136 0.38 42.78 -16.39
N GLY A 137 1.15 41.70 -16.61
CA GLY A 137 1.70 40.90 -15.52
C GLY A 137 2.67 41.68 -14.62
N TYR A 138 3.41 42.66 -15.18
CA TYR A 138 4.36 43.45 -14.40
C TYR A 138 3.63 44.50 -13.57
N LEU A 139 2.57 45.12 -14.12
CA LEU A 139 1.65 45.96 -13.35
C LEU A 139 1.02 45.15 -12.21
N ALA A 140 0.57 43.92 -12.49
CA ALA A 140 0.00 43.05 -11.47
C ALA A 140 1.00 42.73 -10.36
N GLY A 141 2.24 42.38 -10.70
CA GLY A 141 3.29 42.10 -9.71
C GLY A 141 3.67 43.30 -8.85
N LEU A 142 3.93 44.46 -9.47
CA LEU A 142 4.35 45.67 -8.76
C LEU A 142 3.23 46.24 -7.87
N GLN A 143 1.97 46.16 -8.29
CA GLN A 143 0.84 46.66 -7.49
C GLN A 143 0.39 45.68 -6.41
N ASN A 144 0.74 44.39 -6.54
CA ASN A 144 0.46 43.36 -5.53
C ASN A 144 1.77 42.90 -4.87
N HIS A 145 2.66 43.84 -4.54
CA HIS A 145 4.01 43.58 -4.01
C HIS A 145 4.07 42.77 -2.70
N GLN A 146 2.98 42.75 -1.93
CA GLN A 146 2.84 41.89 -0.74
C GLN A 146 2.61 40.41 -1.07
N ASN A 147 2.17 40.09 -2.29
CA ASN A 147 2.01 38.71 -2.71
C ASN A 147 3.38 38.18 -3.17
N LEU A 148 3.92 37.25 -2.40
CA LEU A 148 5.30 36.76 -2.54
C LEU A 148 5.57 36.15 -3.93
N THR A 149 4.57 35.53 -4.55
CA THR A 149 4.72 34.95 -5.87
C THR A 149 4.54 36.02 -6.96
N LEU A 150 3.47 36.81 -6.90
CA LEU A 150 3.19 37.85 -7.92
C LEU A 150 4.29 38.90 -8.01
N ARG A 151 4.91 39.31 -6.90
CA ARG A 151 5.96 40.35 -6.90
C ARG A 151 7.20 39.97 -7.69
N MET A 152 7.39 38.68 -7.97
CA MET A 152 8.48 38.18 -8.80
C MET A 152 8.22 38.33 -10.31
N LEU A 153 6.95 38.43 -10.76
CA LEU A 153 6.58 38.52 -12.18
C LEU A 153 7.34 39.55 -13.02
N PRO A 154 7.62 40.78 -12.53
CA PRO A 154 8.37 41.77 -13.31
C PRO A 154 9.76 41.30 -13.72
N TRP A 155 10.30 40.29 -13.04
CA TRP A 155 11.68 39.85 -13.13
C TRP A 155 11.87 38.54 -13.93
N GLU A 156 10.79 37.96 -14.48
CA GLU A 156 10.86 36.72 -15.28
C GLU A 156 11.87 36.80 -16.42
N GLU A 157 11.97 37.94 -17.10
CA GLU A 157 12.90 38.13 -18.22
C GLU A 157 14.35 38.20 -17.75
N HIS A 158 14.59 38.72 -16.55
CA HIS A 158 15.91 38.67 -15.91
C HIS A 158 16.26 37.25 -15.49
N ALA A 159 15.27 36.49 -14.98
CA ALA A 159 15.45 35.09 -14.61
C ALA A 159 15.80 34.21 -15.82
N ARG A 160 15.14 34.42 -16.96
CA ARG A 160 15.51 33.77 -18.24
C ARG A 160 16.94 34.08 -18.71
N ARG A 161 17.55 35.15 -18.19
CA ARG A 161 18.95 35.53 -18.47
C ARG A 161 19.92 35.00 -17.41
N GLY A 162 19.49 34.05 -16.59
CA GLY A 162 20.33 33.38 -15.60
C GLY A 162 20.46 34.14 -14.28
N MET A 163 19.45 34.94 -13.89
CA MET A 163 19.44 35.64 -12.60
C MET A 163 18.47 34.96 -11.65
N TYR A 164 18.87 34.78 -10.39
CA TYR A 164 18.06 34.14 -9.37
C TYR A 164 17.40 35.18 -8.47
N PHE A 165 16.12 34.94 -8.15
CA PHE A 165 15.33 35.73 -7.22
C PHE A 165 14.65 34.82 -6.20
N PHE A 166 14.58 35.28 -4.96
CA PHE A 166 14.00 34.55 -3.83
C PHE A 166 13.05 35.46 -3.07
N SER A 167 11.90 34.93 -2.69
CA SER A 167 10.78 35.71 -2.18
C SER A 167 10.11 35.02 -1.00
N TRP A 168 10.21 35.64 0.18
CA TRP A 168 9.65 35.17 1.44
C TRP A 168 9.12 36.34 2.29
N GLU A 169 8.49 36.11 3.43
CA GLU A 169 7.89 37.19 4.24
C GLU A 169 8.94 38.21 4.70
N GLY A 170 10.14 37.74 5.07
CA GLY A 170 11.25 38.57 5.52
C GLY A 170 12.04 39.29 4.41
N GLY A 171 11.74 39.08 3.12
CA GLY A 171 12.45 39.80 2.07
C GLY A 171 12.22 39.34 0.63
N PHE A 172 12.66 40.19 -0.30
CA PHE A 172 12.72 39.90 -1.73
C PHE A 172 14.13 40.20 -2.24
N VAL A 173 14.86 39.16 -2.68
CA VAL A 173 16.29 39.27 -2.98
C VAL A 173 16.60 38.73 -4.38
N CYS A 174 17.51 39.40 -5.07
CA CYS A 174 18.20 38.87 -6.24
C CYS A 174 19.65 38.53 -5.90
N THR A 175 20.03 37.27 -6.05
CA THR A 175 21.36 36.74 -5.77
C THR A 175 22.27 36.75 -7.00
N GLY A 176 21.83 37.42 -8.07
CA GLY A 176 22.56 37.45 -9.32
C GLY A 176 22.56 36.09 -10.01
N PRO A 177 23.69 35.65 -10.61
CA PRO A 177 23.80 34.32 -11.20
C PRO A 177 24.00 33.19 -10.17
N ASN A 178 24.03 33.51 -8.86
CA ASN A 178 24.22 32.51 -7.81
C ASN A 178 22.88 31.87 -7.45
N PRO A 179 22.71 30.54 -7.62
CA PRO A 179 21.49 29.85 -7.26
C PRO A 179 21.31 29.71 -5.74
N ASN A 180 22.31 30.01 -4.91
CA ASN A 180 22.18 29.83 -3.46
C ASN A 180 21.11 30.76 -2.86
N PRO A 181 20.09 30.21 -2.18
CA PRO A 181 19.06 31.00 -1.51
C PRO A 181 19.65 31.89 -0.39
N PRO A 182 19.05 33.06 -0.12
CA PRO A 182 19.42 33.90 1.01
C PRO A 182 18.94 33.31 2.34
N LYS A 183 19.61 33.68 3.44
CA LYS A 183 19.23 33.29 4.81
C LYS A 183 17.78 33.71 5.12
N GLY A 184 17.02 32.83 5.75
CA GLY A 184 15.63 33.06 6.13
C GLY A 184 14.61 32.67 5.05
N TRP A 185 15.04 32.41 3.81
CA TRP A 185 14.12 31.97 2.76
C TRP A 185 13.63 30.55 3.01
N LEU A 186 14.51 29.61 3.35
CA LEU A 186 14.14 28.21 3.50
C LEU A 186 13.17 28.05 4.67
N GLU A 187 13.52 28.62 5.82
CA GLU A 187 12.75 28.55 7.07
C GLU A 187 11.32 29.06 6.87
N ASP A 188 11.17 30.22 6.23
CA ASP A 188 9.85 30.79 5.90
C ASP A 188 9.04 29.91 4.93
N VAL A 189 9.71 29.33 3.92
CA VAL A 189 9.02 28.47 2.95
C VAL A 189 8.55 27.18 3.62
N LEU A 190 9.36 26.61 4.50
CA LEU A 190 9.00 25.42 5.30
C LEU A 190 7.85 25.74 6.27
N GLU A 191 7.92 26.86 6.99
CA GLU A 191 6.88 27.30 7.94
C GLU A 191 5.51 27.51 7.27
N ARG A 192 5.49 28.06 6.05
CA ARG A 192 4.25 28.27 5.28
C ARG A 192 3.79 27.04 4.51
N SER A 193 4.54 25.94 4.58
CA SER A 193 4.16 24.70 3.90
C SER A 193 3.01 24.01 4.64
N ARG A 194 2.55 22.87 4.10
CA ARG A 194 1.53 22.04 4.75
C ARG A 194 2.08 21.08 5.81
N PHE A 195 3.39 21.09 6.03
CA PHE A 195 4.07 20.17 6.94
C PHE A 195 4.60 20.90 8.16
N ASP A 196 4.53 20.23 9.30
CA ASP A 196 5.09 20.71 10.56
C ASP A 196 6.56 20.25 10.66
N PHE A 197 7.48 21.08 10.20
CA PHE A 197 8.91 20.78 10.25
C PHE A 197 9.51 21.04 11.63
N LYS A 198 10.31 20.09 12.12
CA LYS A 198 11.17 20.24 13.29
C LYS A 198 12.62 20.47 12.82
N HIS A 199 13.27 21.49 13.36
CA HIS A 199 14.66 21.83 13.06
C HIS A 199 15.61 21.23 14.09
N GLN A 200 16.72 20.66 13.62
CA GLN A 200 17.82 20.14 14.44
C GLN A 200 19.15 20.48 13.75
N ASP A 201 20.15 20.90 14.53
CA ASP A 201 21.54 20.96 14.08
C ASP A 201 22.18 19.58 14.35
N VAL A 202 22.58 18.91 13.27
CA VAL A 202 23.21 17.59 13.34
C VAL A 202 24.60 17.69 12.73
N GLY A 203 25.62 17.73 13.59
CA GLY A 203 27.02 17.82 13.16
C GLY A 203 27.35 19.11 12.40
N GLY A 204 26.68 20.23 12.69
CA GLY A 204 26.85 21.50 11.99
C GLY A 204 26.07 21.62 10.68
N VAL A 205 25.17 20.66 10.40
CA VAL A 205 24.24 20.70 9.28
C VAL A 205 22.83 20.99 9.80
N ASP A 206 22.17 21.99 9.24
CA ASP A 206 20.77 22.28 9.52
C ASP A 206 19.87 21.21 8.87
N VAL A 207 19.18 20.42 9.69
CA VAL A 207 18.26 19.38 9.23
C VAL A 207 16.84 19.71 9.67
N TYR A 208 15.91 19.72 8.72
CA TYR A 208 14.48 19.93 8.95
C TYR A 208 13.72 18.66 8.61
N VAL A 209 12.98 18.09 9.57
CA VAL A 209 12.21 16.86 9.34
C VAL A 209 10.73 17.06 9.60
N ALA A 210 9.89 16.45 8.75
CA ALA A 210 8.45 16.37 8.95
C ALA A 210 7.97 14.91 8.87
N GLY A 211 7.04 14.57 9.77
CA GLY A 211 6.58 13.20 9.98
C GLY A 211 7.35 12.49 11.09
N GLU A 212 7.07 11.20 11.27
CA GLU A 212 7.71 10.34 12.27
C GLU A 212 9.02 9.76 11.73
N ILE A 213 10.00 10.63 11.46
CA ILE A 213 11.33 10.27 10.95
C ILE A 213 12.45 10.96 11.76
N ASN A 214 13.63 10.34 11.80
CA ASN A 214 14.79 10.85 12.52
C ASN A 214 15.68 11.73 11.62
N ALA A 215 16.10 12.90 12.12
CA ALA A 215 16.98 13.81 11.40
C ALA A 215 18.37 13.22 11.09
N GLN A 216 18.93 12.43 12.02
CA GLN A 216 20.21 11.78 11.84
C GLN A 216 20.15 10.72 10.73
N ASP A 217 19.07 9.96 10.67
CA ASP A 217 18.87 8.90 9.68
C ASP A 217 18.75 9.49 8.27
N VAL A 218 17.98 10.57 8.12
CA VAL A 218 17.88 11.31 6.84
C VAL A 218 19.24 11.87 6.41
N LEU A 219 19.98 12.49 7.34
CA LEU A 219 21.31 13.05 7.04
C LEU A 219 22.28 11.96 6.57
N ASN A 220 22.26 10.80 7.22
CA ASN A 220 23.19 9.70 6.98
C ASN A 220 22.73 8.70 5.92
N ASP A 221 21.60 8.95 5.26
CA ASP A 221 21.03 8.04 4.25
C ASP A 221 20.66 6.66 4.82
N ILE A 222 20.21 6.61 6.08
CA ILE A 222 19.87 5.35 6.74
C ILE A 222 18.49 4.90 6.23
N PRO A 223 18.38 3.67 5.69
CA PRO A 223 17.11 3.12 5.25
C PRO A 223 16.10 2.96 6.38
N SER A 224 14.81 3.05 6.03
CA SER A 224 13.71 2.90 6.98
C SER A 224 12.49 2.31 6.30
N ASN A 225 11.71 1.56 7.08
CA ASN A 225 10.49 0.89 6.64
C ASN A 225 9.31 1.86 6.48
N ASP A 226 9.34 3.00 7.16
CA ASP A 226 8.38 4.09 6.92
C ASP A 226 8.79 4.95 5.73
N GLY A 227 10.09 4.94 5.43
CA GLY A 227 10.76 5.63 4.34
C GLY A 227 10.69 7.15 4.41
N TRP A 228 11.56 7.80 3.63
CA TRP A 228 11.67 9.25 3.59
C TRP A 228 11.99 9.74 2.18
N VAL A 229 11.69 11.02 1.96
CA VAL A 229 12.21 11.82 0.85
C VAL A 229 13.15 12.86 1.45
N ARG A 230 14.32 13.00 0.86
CA ARG A 230 15.35 13.94 1.25
C ARG A 230 15.57 14.98 0.15
N LEU A 231 15.73 16.21 0.60
CA LEU A 231 16.03 17.37 -0.22
C LEU A 231 17.35 17.94 0.30
N SER A 232 18.43 17.64 -0.40
CA SER A 232 19.79 18.06 -0.07
C SER A 232 20.08 19.39 -0.78
N PHE A 233 19.98 20.51 -0.05
CA PHE A 233 20.22 21.81 -0.64
C PHE A 233 21.72 22.04 -0.87
N LYS A 234 22.08 22.52 -2.05
CA LYS A 234 23.48 22.75 -2.48
C LYS A 234 24.22 23.80 -1.65
N HIS A 235 23.50 24.55 -0.82
CA HIS A 235 24.07 25.54 0.08
C HIS A 235 24.22 25.03 1.53
N GLY A 236 23.87 23.77 1.82
CA GLY A 236 24.14 23.11 3.10
C GLY A 236 22.93 22.36 3.69
N PRO A 237 21.78 23.00 3.94
CA PRO A 237 20.69 22.41 4.70
C PRO A 237 20.06 21.16 4.05
N ILE A 238 19.51 20.29 4.89
CA ILE A 238 18.77 19.10 4.48
C ILE A 238 17.32 19.19 4.95
N VAL A 239 16.39 18.82 4.09
CA VAL A 239 14.97 18.68 4.43
C VAL A 239 14.51 17.25 4.20
N GLY A 240 14.00 16.59 5.24
CA GLY A 240 13.44 15.25 5.21
C GLY A 240 11.92 15.27 5.37
N ILE A 241 11.20 14.48 4.58
CA ILE A 241 9.75 14.29 4.71
C ILE A 241 9.46 12.79 4.72
N GLY A 242 8.79 12.30 5.76
CA GLY A 242 8.37 10.90 5.84
C GLY A 242 7.39 10.56 4.72
N LEU A 243 7.53 9.39 4.09
CA LEU A 243 6.66 9.01 2.95
C LEU A 243 5.18 8.98 3.36
N GLN A 244 4.86 8.56 4.58
CA GLN A 244 3.49 8.54 5.08
C GLN A 244 2.86 9.94 5.15
N SER A 245 3.65 10.98 5.44
CA SER A 245 3.18 12.37 5.47
C SER A 245 2.82 12.90 4.06
N LEU A 246 3.38 12.31 3.00
CA LEU A 246 3.07 12.67 1.61
C LEU A 246 1.70 12.16 1.18
N LYS A 247 1.21 11.03 1.70
CA LYS A 247 -0.12 10.45 1.40
C LYS A 247 -1.28 11.42 1.72
N ALA A 248 -1.09 12.32 2.69
CA ALA A 248 -2.12 13.20 3.24
C ALA A 248 -2.47 14.47 2.42
N THR A 249 -2.36 14.45 1.08
CA THR A 249 -2.74 15.61 0.27
C THR A 249 -4.25 15.77 0.18
N LYS A 250 -4.82 16.83 0.78
CA LYS A 250 -6.18 17.28 0.45
C LYS A 250 -6.16 17.86 -0.98
N GLU A 251 -7.21 17.61 -1.77
CA GLU A 251 -7.33 18.05 -3.20
C GLU A 251 -7.02 19.54 -3.48
N LYS A 252 -7.03 20.41 -2.46
CA LYS A 252 -6.78 21.86 -2.58
C LYS A 252 -5.35 22.31 -2.24
N GLN A 253 -4.49 21.42 -1.76
CA GLN A 253 -3.12 21.77 -1.41
C GLN A 253 -2.19 21.50 -2.60
N SER A 254 -1.34 22.47 -2.96
CA SER A 254 -0.30 22.26 -3.95
C SER A 254 0.76 21.30 -3.42
N ALA A 255 1.37 20.52 -4.31
CA ALA A 255 2.55 19.71 -3.98
C ALA A 255 3.66 20.58 -3.37
N PHE A 256 4.43 20.00 -2.46
CA PHE A 256 5.52 20.65 -1.75
C PHE A 256 6.58 21.22 -2.69
N VAL A 257 7.01 20.42 -3.67
CA VAL A 257 7.96 20.86 -4.71
C VAL A 257 7.43 22.06 -5.50
N HIS A 258 6.11 22.13 -5.72
CA HIS A 258 5.51 23.29 -6.37
C HIS A 258 5.53 24.52 -5.46
N HIS A 259 5.16 24.35 -4.19
CA HIS A 259 5.22 25.41 -3.18
C HIS A 259 6.63 26.00 -3.04
N LEU A 260 7.65 25.14 -2.96
CA LEU A 260 9.05 25.52 -2.92
C LEU A 260 9.46 26.27 -4.18
N ALA A 261 9.17 25.71 -5.37
CA ALA A 261 9.55 26.30 -6.65
C ALA A 261 8.92 27.69 -6.88
N LEU A 262 7.67 27.90 -6.42
CA LEU A 262 6.95 29.17 -6.57
C LEU A 262 7.45 30.29 -5.64
N SER A 263 8.38 30.00 -4.72
CA SER A 263 9.02 31.01 -3.88
C SER A 263 10.34 31.55 -4.47
N MET A 264 10.72 31.09 -5.67
CA MET A 264 11.92 31.52 -6.39
C MET A 264 11.70 31.75 -7.89
N LEU A 265 12.65 32.44 -8.54
CA LEU A 265 12.78 32.55 -9.99
C LEU A 265 14.24 32.36 -10.44
N PRO A 266 14.52 31.62 -11.53
CA PRO A 266 13.59 30.72 -12.20
C PRO A 266 13.09 29.62 -11.24
N PRO A 267 11.88 29.06 -11.44
CA PRO A 267 11.34 28.01 -10.59
C PRO A 267 11.98 26.65 -10.94
N LEU A 268 13.32 26.57 -10.82
CA LEU A 268 14.14 25.42 -11.20
C LEU A 268 14.83 24.86 -9.95
N LEU A 269 14.17 23.93 -9.25
CA LEU A 269 14.68 23.41 -7.99
C LEU A 269 16.00 22.64 -8.15
N THR A 270 16.21 21.91 -9.25
CA THR A 270 17.48 21.21 -9.53
C THR A 270 18.72 22.11 -9.52
N SER A 271 18.55 23.43 -9.63
CA SER A 271 19.65 24.39 -9.49
C SER A 271 20.08 24.62 -8.04
N ILE A 272 19.24 24.31 -7.06
CA ILE A 272 19.44 24.60 -5.63
C ILE A 272 19.37 23.38 -4.72
N VAL A 273 18.76 22.28 -5.18
CA VAL A 273 18.49 21.09 -4.37
C VAL A 273 18.59 19.83 -5.23
N ASP A 274 19.14 18.78 -4.63
CA ASP A 274 19.08 17.42 -5.14
C ASP A 274 18.06 16.63 -4.29
N ILE A 275 17.24 15.80 -4.94
CA ILE A 275 16.11 15.13 -4.30
C ILE A 275 16.27 13.62 -4.49
N ASP A 276 16.17 12.90 -3.38
CA ASP A 276 16.29 11.46 -3.31
C ASP A 276 15.29 10.88 -2.31
N ALA A 277 15.09 9.57 -2.36
CA ALA A 277 14.17 8.87 -1.50
C ALA A 277 14.75 7.53 -1.10
N MET A 278 14.35 7.06 0.07
CA MET A 278 14.74 5.77 0.60
C MET A 278 13.55 5.10 1.26
N TRP A 279 13.40 3.81 1.00
CA TRP A 279 12.43 2.95 1.65
C TRP A 279 12.92 1.51 1.53
N VAL A 280 12.80 0.73 2.59
CA VAL A 280 13.10 -0.71 2.58
C VAL A 280 11.88 -1.50 3.07
N PRO A 281 11.65 -2.72 2.58
CA PRO A 281 10.56 -3.54 3.07
C PRO A 281 10.83 -3.99 4.51
N ASN A 282 9.74 -4.34 5.22
CA ASN A 282 9.88 -4.93 6.55
C ASN A 282 10.67 -6.23 6.46
N GLY A 283 11.66 -6.42 7.34
CA GLY A 283 12.50 -7.62 7.37
C GLY A 283 13.71 -7.60 6.44
N TRP A 284 13.90 -6.53 5.65
CA TRP A 284 15.15 -6.31 4.93
C TRP A 284 16.32 -6.13 5.91
N ASP A 285 17.47 -6.72 5.59
CA ASP A 285 18.68 -6.54 6.38
C ASP A 285 19.23 -5.12 6.16
N SER A 286 19.45 -4.38 7.25
CA SER A 286 19.98 -3.01 7.18
C SER A 286 21.43 -2.97 6.68
N ASP A 287 22.15 -4.09 6.76
CA ASP A 287 23.53 -4.21 6.27
C ASP A 287 23.58 -4.53 4.76
N ASP A 288 22.46 -4.94 4.14
CA ASP A 288 22.37 -5.27 2.72
C ASP A 288 21.91 -4.06 1.89
N ASP A 289 22.69 -3.73 0.86
CA ASP A 289 22.32 -2.70 -0.12
C ASP A 289 21.12 -3.16 -0.98
N LEU A 290 20.21 -2.23 -1.25
CA LEU A 290 19.14 -2.48 -2.22
C LEU A 290 19.71 -2.70 -3.63
N PRO A 291 19.03 -3.50 -4.48
CA PRO A 291 19.41 -3.64 -5.87
C PRO A 291 19.49 -2.29 -6.60
N GLN A 292 20.44 -2.13 -7.52
CA GLN A 292 20.60 -0.88 -8.29
C GLN A 292 19.32 -0.48 -9.06
N SER A 293 18.53 -1.46 -9.50
CA SER A 293 17.21 -1.26 -10.12
C SER A 293 16.23 -0.52 -9.19
N ALA A 294 16.29 -0.77 -7.87
CA ALA A 294 15.48 -0.07 -6.88
C ALA A 294 15.90 1.40 -6.78
N HIS A 295 17.20 1.68 -6.68
CA HIS A 295 17.73 3.05 -6.65
C HIS A 295 17.37 3.82 -7.92
N ASP A 296 17.50 3.20 -9.09
CA ASP A 296 17.11 3.80 -10.37
C ASP A 296 15.60 4.08 -10.43
N GLY A 297 14.78 3.18 -9.90
CA GLY A 297 13.33 3.33 -9.78
C GLY A 297 12.96 4.54 -8.91
N LEU A 298 13.55 4.65 -7.72
CA LEU A 298 13.35 5.77 -6.79
C LEU A 298 13.81 7.10 -7.40
N ALA A 299 14.97 7.13 -8.06
CA ALA A 299 15.48 8.32 -8.73
C ALA A 299 14.54 8.80 -9.86
N ARG A 300 13.99 7.88 -10.66
CA ARG A 300 12.99 8.20 -11.69
C ARG A 300 11.71 8.78 -11.08
N LEU A 301 11.26 8.25 -9.94
CA LEU A 301 10.09 8.77 -9.23
C LEU A 301 10.35 10.19 -8.69
N MET A 302 11.52 10.46 -8.11
CA MET A 302 11.89 11.80 -7.63
C MET A 302 11.98 12.81 -8.76
N ALA A 303 12.58 12.42 -9.90
CA ALA A 303 12.60 13.24 -11.10
C ALA A 303 11.18 13.54 -11.62
N GLY A 304 10.29 12.55 -11.58
CA GLY A 304 8.89 12.70 -11.97
C GLY A 304 8.08 13.59 -11.02
N TRP A 305 8.30 13.48 -9.71
CA TRP A 305 7.68 14.37 -8.72
C TRP A 305 8.14 15.82 -8.89
N HIS A 306 9.45 16.02 -9.04
CA HIS A 306 10.03 17.31 -9.35
C HIS A 306 9.47 17.90 -10.66
N GLY A 307 9.29 17.06 -11.69
CA GLY A 307 8.67 17.42 -12.97
C GLY A 307 7.15 17.57 -12.93
N LEU A 308 6.51 17.35 -11.77
CA LEU A 308 5.05 17.33 -11.58
C LEU A 308 4.31 16.30 -12.47
N THR A 309 5.00 15.27 -12.94
CA THR A 309 4.41 14.14 -13.68
C THR A 309 3.94 13.03 -12.73
N VAL A 310 4.54 12.93 -11.55
CA VAL A 310 4.13 12.02 -10.47
C VAL A 310 3.40 12.82 -9.39
N PRO A 311 2.11 12.53 -9.12
CA PRO A 311 1.37 13.18 -8.05
C PRO A 311 1.94 12.87 -6.67
N GLU A 312 2.13 13.90 -5.84
CA GLU A 312 2.72 13.77 -4.50
C GLU A 312 2.02 12.74 -3.61
N GLY A 313 0.68 12.73 -3.61
CA GLY A 313 -0.10 11.78 -2.80
C GLY A 313 0.09 10.30 -3.20
N ASN A 314 0.65 10.02 -4.39
CA ASN A 314 0.96 8.67 -4.84
C ASN A 314 2.41 8.26 -4.59
N LEU A 315 3.29 9.17 -4.15
CA LEU A 315 4.73 8.90 -4.06
C LEU A 315 5.06 7.74 -3.16
N ALA A 316 4.50 7.70 -1.95
CA ALA A 316 4.83 6.65 -0.98
C ALA A 316 4.59 5.25 -1.55
N ARG A 317 3.38 5.00 -2.07
CA ARG A 317 3.03 3.72 -2.71
C ARG A 317 3.87 3.45 -3.96
N ALA A 318 4.22 4.48 -4.73
CA ALA A 318 5.07 4.32 -5.90
C ALA A 318 6.50 3.94 -5.52
N CYS A 319 7.07 4.54 -4.47
CA CYS A 319 8.38 4.20 -3.93
C CYS A 319 8.39 2.77 -3.38
N GLU A 320 7.41 2.43 -2.53
CA GLU A 320 7.22 1.06 -2.00
C GLU A 320 7.20 0.05 -3.16
N ARG A 321 6.37 0.28 -4.19
CA ARG A 321 6.28 -0.63 -5.34
C ARG A 321 7.57 -0.70 -6.16
N ALA A 322 8.24 0.42 -6.39
CA ALA A 322 9.49 0.46 -7.14
C ALA A 322 10.59 -0.38 -6.48
N VAL A 323 10.67 -0.37 -5.15
CA VAL A 323 11.60 -1.23 -4.41
C VAL A 323 11.17 -2.69 -4.48
N LEU A 324 9.91 -3.01 -4.17
CA LEU A 324 9.40 -4.39 -4.16
C LEU A 324 9.49 -5.12 -5.51
N ASP A 325 9.24 -4.40 -6.61
CA ASP A 325 9.41 -4.92 -7.97
C ASP A 325 10.88 -5.15 -8.35
N SER A 326 11.81 -4.49 -7.66
CA SER A 326 13.24 -4.55 -7.97
C SER A 326 13.99 -5.64 -7.19
N LEU A 327 13.37 -6.19 -6.13
CA LEU A 327 13.96 -7.30 -5.37
C LEU A 327 14.03 -8.56 -6.23
N ASP A 328 15.13 -9.28 -6.14
CA ASP A 328 15.45 -10.43 -6.99
C ASP A 328 15.68 -11.73 -6.21
N PHE A 329 15.48 -11.75 -4.89
CA PHE A 329 15.54 -12.98 -4.09
C PHE A 329 14.61 -12.97 -2.87
N GLY A 330 14.33 -14.15 -2.33
CA GLY A 330 13.65 -14.37 -1.05
C GLY A 330 12.13 -14.52 -1.15
N LEU A 331 11.45 -14.26 -0.03
CA LEU A 331 10.00 -14.34 0.11
C LEU A 331 9.42 -12.95 0.38
N LEU A 332 8.52 -12.49 -0.48
CA LEU A 332 7.82 -11.22 -0.34
C LEU A 332 6.32 -11.47 -0.09
N ILE A 333 5.83 -11.14 1.10
CA ILE A 333 4.41 -11.22 1.45
C ILE A 333 3.88 -9.80 1.65
N GLY A 334 3.08 -9.32 0.70
CA GLY A 334 2.62 -7.94 0.66
C GLY A 334 3.80 -6.96 0.55
N SER A 335 4.11 -6.26 1.65
CA SER A 335 5.23 -5.33 1.78
C SER A 335 6.34 -5.81 2.73
N SER A 336 6.24 -7.05 3.22
CA SER A 336 7.21 -7.64 4.13
C SER A 336 8.05 -8.67 3.40
N TRP A 337 9.35 -8.53 3.49
CA TRP A 337 10.33 -9.40 2.86
C TRP A 337 11.04 -10.25 3.93
N SER A 338 11.39 -11.46 3.56
CA SER A 338 12.36 -12.28 4.31
C SER A 338 13.25 -13.02 3.35
N LYS A 339 14.48 -13.31 3.80
CA LYS A 339 15.42 -14.12 3.03
C LYS A 339 14.90 -15.53 2.77
N GLY A 340 14.16 -16.07 3.74
CA GLY A 340 13.40 -17.31 3.57
C GLY A 340 14.24 -18.58 3.53
N GLU A 341 15.42 -18.60 4.16
CA GLU A 341 16.37 -19.73 4.10
C GLU A 341 15.94 -20.93 4.96
N THR A 342 15.04 -20.72 5.91
CA THR A 342 14.52 -21.79 6.78
C THR A 342 13.01 -21.70 6.96
N ILE A 343 12.41 -22.84 7.32
CA ILE A 343 10.99 -22.93 7.65
C ILE A 343 10.62 -21.94 8.76
N GLU A 344 11.45 -21.80 9.79
CA GLU A 344 11.20 -20.89 10.91
C GLU A 344 11.12 -19.42 10.44
N GLN A 345 12.03 -18.99 9.56
CA GLN A 345 12.02 -17.62 9.01
C GLN A 345 10.73 -17.35 8.20
N ILE A 346 10.32 -18.34 7.40
CA ILE A 346 9.08 -18.24 6.61
C ILE A 346 7.86 -18.21 7.53
N LEU A 347 7.82 -19.05 8.58
CA LEU A 347 6.75 -19.05 9.57
C LEU A 347 6.59 -17.68 10.25
N THR A 348 7.68 -17.02 10.62
CA THR A 348 7.66 -15.66 11.16
C THR A 348 7.03 -14.69 10.16
N SER A 349 7.35 -14.81 8.87
CA SER A 349 6.76 -13.98 7.81
C SER A 349 5.24 -14.24 7.63
N LEU A 350 4.78 -15.46 7.94
CA LEU A 350 3.38 -15.86 7.87
C LEU A 350 2.57 -15.53 9.12
N GLU A 351 3.15 -14.97 10.18
CA GLU A 351 2.45 -14.64 11.43
C GLU A 351 1.22 -13.75 11.20
N GLY A 352 1.35 -12.74 10.34
CA GLY A 352 0.26 -11.81 9.97
C GLY A 352 -0.83 -12.41 9.08
N MET A 353 -0.60 -13.57 8.45
CA MET A 353 -1.60 -14.24 7.62
C MET A 353 -2.57 -15.10 8.44
N GLN A 354 -3.83 -15.15 8.02
CA GLN A 354 -4.82 -16.05 8.63
C GLN A 354 -4.54 -17.50 8.25
N GLY A 355 -4.53 -18.40 9.24
CA GLY A 355 -4.35 -19.84 9.07
C GLY A 355 -3.98 -20.52 10.40
N SER A 356 -4.23 -21.82 10.53
CA SER A 356 -3.72 -22.62 11.66
C SER A 356 -2.20 -22.79 11.57
N VAL A 357 -1.60 -23.30 12.65
CA VAL A 357 -0.17 -23.64 12.68
C VAL A 357 0.18 -24.63 11.57
N ASP A 358 -0.61 -25.69 11.40
CA ASP A 358 -0.38 -26.69 10.35
C ASP A 358 -0.56 -26.13 8.93
N GLU A 359 -1.51 -25.20 8.72
CA GLU A 359 -1.67 -24.51 7.44
C GLU A 359 -0.42 -23.69 7.10
N LYS A 360 0.14 -22.98 8.09
CA LYS A 360 1.37 -22.18 7.91
C LYS A 360 2.61 -23.07 7.76
N GLN A 361 2.68 -24.19 8.46
CA GLN A 361 3.77 -25.17 8.34
C GLN A 361 3.83 -25.79 6.96
N LEU A 362 2.68 -26.22 6.43
CA LEU A 362 2.57 -26.72 5.07
C LEU A 362 2.97 -25.64 4.06
N ALA A 363 2.44 -24.43 4.21
CA ALA A 363 2.77 -23.32 3.32
C ALA A 363 4.26 -22.95 3.36
N ALA A 364 4.89 -22.97 4.54
CA ALA A 364 6.31 -22.71 4.69
C ALA A 364 7.17 -23.72 3.92
N GLY A 365 6.80 -25.01 3.95
CA GLY A 365 7.46 -26.05 3.16
C GLY A 365 7.32 -25.82 1.65
N VAL A 366 6.12 -25.44 1.20
CA VAL A 366 5.85 -25.08 -0.21
C VAL A 366 6.69 -23.88 -0.64
N PHE A 367 6.73 -22.81 0.16
CA PHE A 367 7.48 -21.60 -0.19
C PHE A 367 8.99 -21.82 -0.17
N LEU A 368 9.52 -22.58 0.79
CA LEU A 368 10.95 -22.89 0.85
C LEU A 368 11.39 -23.62 -0.42
N GLU A 369 10.69 -24.70 -0.77
CA GLU A 369 11.00 -25.47 -1.99
C GLU A 369 10.85 -24.63 -3.26
N ALA A 370 9.82 -23.77 -3.32
CA ALA A 370 9.65 -22.86 -4.44
C ALA A 370 10.82 -21.88 -4.57
N MET A 371 11.34 -21.34 -3.47
CA MET A 371 12.52 -20.46 -3.53
C MET A 371 13.79 -21.21 -3.91
N ASP A 372 13.97 -22.45 -3.45
CA ASP A 372 15.16 -23.25 -3.71
C ASP A 372 15.24 -23.79 -5.16
N GLN A 373 14.10 -24.12 -5.76
CA GLN A 373 14.04 -24.76 -7.08
C GLN A 373 13.82 -23.81 -8.25
N THR A 374 13.27 -22.62 -8.02
CA THR A 374 12.85 -21.75 -9.14
C THR A 374 13.95 -20.75 -9.52
N GLU A 375 14.43 -20.86 -10.76
CA GLU A 375 15.38 -19.89 -11.33
C GLU A 375 14.69 -18.57 -11.73
N GLU A 376 13.40 -18.62 -12.08
CA GLU A 376 12.56 -17.46 -12.37
C GLU A 376 11.60 -17.19 -11.22
N GLY A 377 11.34 -15.93 -10.94
CA GLY A 377 10.55 -15.52 -9.80
C GLY A 377 9.07 -15.76 -10.03
N ILE A 378 8.35 -16.01 -8.94
CA ILE A 378 6.93 -16.31 -8.98
C ILE A 378 6.17 -15.19 -8.27
N ARG A 379 5.21 -14.58 -8.95
CA ARG A 379 4.23 -13.67 -8.36
C ARG A 379 2.86 -14.33 -8.31
N ILE A 380 2.25 -14.29 -7.14
CA ILE A 380 0.90 -14.76 -6.86
C ILE A 380 0.03 -13.53 -6.64
N ASP A 381 -0.91 -13.29 -7.54
CA ASP A 381 -1.83 -12.17 -7.44
C ASP A 381 -2.88 -12.36 -6.33
N SER A 382 -3.66 -11.31 -6.05
CA SER A 382 -4.68 -11.32 -5.00
C SER A 382 -5.83 -12.32 -5.20
N ARG A 383 -5.87 -13.02 -6.35
CA ARG A 383 -6.84 -14.07 -6.67
C ARG A 383 -6.20 -15.46 -6.80
N GLY A 384 -4.92 -15.60 -6.44
CA GLY A 384 -4.17 -16.85 -6.57
C GLY A 384 -3.64 -17.13 -7.97
N GLY A 385 -3.67 -16.14 -8.88
CA GLY A 385 -3.08 -16.29 -10.21
C GLY A 385 -1.56 -16.23 -10.16
N ARG A 386 -0.90 -17.19 -10.82
CA ARG A 386 0.57 -17.25 -10.96
C ARG A 386 1.05 -16.43 -12.16
N GLN A 387 2.10 -15.64 -11.96
CA GLN A 387 2.81 -14.86 -12.98
C GLN A 387 4.32 -15.01 -12.78
N GLU A 388 5.09 -15.00 -13.86
CA GLU A 388 6.55 -14.97 -13.81
C GLU A 388 7.05 -13.55 -13.52
N ARG A 389 8.16 -13.43 -12.79
CA ARG A 389 8.91 -12.19 -12.55
C ARG A 389 10.42 -12.46 -12.55
N GLU A 390 11.22 -11.42 -12.68
CA GLU A 390 12.68 -11.55 -12.60
C GLU A 390 13.15 -11.87 -11.17
N GLY A 391 14.25 -12.62 -11.07
CA GLY A 391 14.93 -13.00 -9.83
C GLY A 391 14.40 -14.28 -9.17
N SER A 392 15.15 -14.90 -8.27
CA SER A 392 14.76 -16.08 -7.49
C SER A 392 13.91 -15.70 -6.27
N ILE A 393 12.73 -15.11 -6.53
CA ILE A 393 11.85 -14.55 -5.49
C ILE A 393 10.42 -15.09 -5.62
N VAL A 394 9.80 -15.41 -4.48
CA VAL A 394 8.36 -15.73 -4.38
C VAL A 394 7.63 -14.53 -3.80
N GLU A 395 6.74 -13.91 -4.55
CA GLU A 395 5.89 -12.79 -4.13
C GLU A 395 4.44 -13.22 -3.98
N VAL A 396 3.88 -13.06 -2.79
CA VAL A 396 2.46 -13.16 -2.49
C VAL A 396 1.89 -11.75 -2.36
N MET A 397 1.10 -11.31 -3.35
CA MET A 397 0.52 -9.97 -3.34
C MET A 397 -0.50 -9.77 -2.21
N GLU A 398 -0.61 -8.52 -1.76
CA GLU A 398 -1.60 -8.14 -0.76
C GLU A 398 -3.03 -8.52 -1.21
N GLY A 399 -3.75 -9.20 -0.33
CA GLY A 399 -5.11 -9.71 -0.57
C GLY A 399 -5.19 -11.19 -0.95
N ALA A 400 -4.09 -11.84 -1.32
CA ALA A 400 -4.06 -13.29 -1.52
C ALA A 400 -4.17 -14.03 -0.17
N SER A 401 -4.99 -15.07 -0.09
CA SER A 401 -5.04 -15.93 1.10
C SER A 401 -3.92 -16.97 1.08
N LEU A 402 -3.62 -17.55 2.25
CA LEU A 402 -2.66 -18.65 2.36
C LEU A 402 -3.06 -19.86 1.50
N THR A 403 -4.37 -20.10 1.38
CA THR A 403 -4.91 -21.15 0.49
C THR A 403 -4.61 -20.84 -0.97
N ASP A 404 -4.85 -19.60 -1.41
CA ASP A 404 -4.60 -19.19 -2.79
C ASP A 404 -3.12 -19.33 -3.14
N ALA A 405 -2.23 -18.89 -2.23
CA ALA A 405 -0.79 -18.96 -2.44
C ALA A 405 -0.27 -20.40 -2.53
N VAL A 406 -0.72 -21.28 -1.63
CA VAL A 406 -0.33 -22.70 -1.71
C VAL A 406 -0.92 -23.38 -2.94
N HIS A 407 -2.17 -23.09 -3.31
CA HIS A 407 -2.78 -23.68 -4.50
C HIS A 407 -2.05 -23.27 -5.78
N ALA A 408 -1.60 -22.02 -5.88
CA ALA A 408 -0.83 -21.53 -7.02
C ALA A 408 0.52 -22.27 -7.21
N LEU A 409 1.05 -22.85 -6.14
CA LEU A 409 2.34 -23.52 -6.08
C LEU A 409 2.22 -25.05 -5.93
N TRP A 410 1.00 -25.57 -5.80
CA TRP A 410 0.76 -26.96 -5.37
C TRP A 410 1.26 -28.00 -6.36
N GLU A 411 1.09 -27.73 -7.66
CA GLU A 411 1.51 -28.64 -8.72
C GLU A 411 3.01 -28.94 -8.65
N ASP A 412 3.83 -27.91 -8.47
CA ASP A 412 5.28 -28.06 -8.49
C ASP A 412 5.85 -28.42 -7.11
N PHE A 413 5.29 -27.84 -6.04
CA PHE A 413 5.94 -27.82 -4.72
C PHE A 413 5.09 -28.42 -3.59
N GLY A 414 3.89 -28.93 -3.90
CA GLY A 414 2.97 -29.44 -2.89
C GLY A 414 3.49 -30.64 -2.09
N LEU A 415 4.36 -31.47 -2.70
CA LEU A 415 4.99 -32.61 -2.00
C LEU A 415 5.91 -32.15 -0.86
N ALA A 416 6.71 -31.10 -1.07
CA ALA A 416 7.57 -30.54 -0.03
C ALA A 416 6.75 -29.98 1.14
N GLY A 417 5.62 -29.33 0.84
CA GLY A 417 4.65 -28.90 1.85
C GLY A 417 4.03 -30.05 2.66
N LEU A 418 3.86 -31.23 2.06
CA LEU A 418 3.40 -32.43 2.78
C LEU A 418 4.50 -33.00 3.68
N SER A 419 5.75 -33.01 3.21
CA SER A 419 6.89 -33.44 4.03
C SER A 419 7.09 -32.53 5.24
N SER A 420 6.88 -31.22 5.12
CA SER A 420 7.04 -30.27 6.24
C SER A 420 6.05 -30.48 7.40
N ILE A 421 4.94 -31.19 7.16
CA ILE A 421 3.96 -31.62 8.16
C ILE A 421 4.02 -33.13 8.45
N GLY A 422 5.11 -33.80 8.05
CA GLY A 422 5.38 -35.21 8.35
C GLY A 422 4.55 -36.20 7.52
N ILE A 423 4.25 -35.88 6.27
CA ILE A 423 3.62 -36.81 5.31
C ILE A 423 4.61 -37.06 4.17
N GLU A 424 5.05 -38.31 4.04
CA GLU A 424 6.12 -38.69 3.12
C GLU A 424 5.78 -39.99 2.36
N GLY A 425 6.57 -40.30 1.33
CA GLY A 425 6.44 -41.53 0.54
C GLY A 425 5.15 -41.62 -0.28
N ASP A 426 4.69 -42.85 -0.51
CA ASP A 426 3.53 -43.13 -1.37
C ASP A 426 2.23 -42.46 -0.87
N GLU A 427 2.08 -42.29 0.45
CA GLU A 427 0.94 -41.58 1.05
C GLU A 427 0.92 -40.12 0.57
N ALA A 428 2.06 -39.44 0.59
CA ALA A 428 2.20 -38.06 0.15
C ALA A 428 1.84 -37.92 -1.33
N GLN A 429 2.30 -38.84 -2.19
CA GLN A 429 2.00 -38.81 -3.62
C GLN A 429 0.50 -38.91 -3.90
N ILE A 430 -0.19 -39.83 -3.21
CA ILE A 430 -1.64 -40.01 -3.36
C ILE A 430 -2.39 -38.75 -2.90
N ILE A 431 -2.01 -38.19 -1.76
CA ILE A 431 -2.63 -36.97 -1.20
C ILE A 431 -2.42 -35.78 -2.15
N TRP A 432 -1.19 -35.61 -2.64
CA TRP A 432 -0.83 -34.55 -3.58
C TRP A 432 -1.68 -34.61 -4.85
N GLU A 433 -1.79 -35.79 -5.49
CA GLU A 433 -2.60 -35.96 -6.69
C GLU A 433 -4.09 -35.68 -6.46
N GLN A 434 -4.63 -36.11 -5.32
CA GLN A 434 -6.04 -35.89 -4.98
C GLN A 434 -6.34 -34.40 -4.83
N GLN A 435 -5.45 -33.68 -4.15
CA GLN A 435 -5.58 -32.26 -3.94
C GLN A 435 -5.35 -31.47 -5.23
N LEU A 436 -4.45 -31.92 -6.12
CA LEU A 436 -4.24 -31.32 -7.45
C LEU A 436 -5.49 -31.47 -8.35
N LYS A 437 -6.09 -32.66 -8.40
CA LYS A 437 -7.28 -32.94 -9.23
C LYS A 437 -8.53 -32.22 -8.73
N LYS A 438 -8.69 -32.10 -7.42
CA LYS A 438 -9.87 -31.48 -6.79
C LYS A 438 -9.46 -30.63 -5.58
N PRO A 439 -8.94 -29.42 -5.82
CA PRO A 439 -8.41 -28.57 -4.77
C PRO A 439 -9.49 -28.20 -3.76
N LYS A 440 -9.19 -28.47 -2.50
CA LYS A 440 -9.99 -28.04 -1.34
C LYS A 440 -9.27 -26.90 -0.62
N PRO A 441 -10.01 -25.98 0.03
CA PRO A 441 -9.40 -25.01 0.94
C PRO A 441 -8.52 -25.71 1.99
N LEU A 442 -7.36 -25.13 2.34
CA LEU A 442 -6.36 -25.79 3.19
C LEU A 442 -6.93 -26.30 4.51
N LYS A 443 -7.70 -25.47 5.22
CA LYS A 443 -8.41 -25.86 6.43
C LYS A 443 -9.27 -27.11 6.29
N THR A 444 -9.99 -27.25 5.17
CA THR A 444 -10.85 -28.41 4.90
C THR A 444 -10.02 -29.61 4.49
N PHE A 445 -8.95 -29.37 3.74
CA PHE A 445 -7.98 -30.38 3.33
C PHE A 445 -7.29 -31.03 4.53
N LEU A 446 -6.65 -30.24 5.39
CA LEU A 446 -5.94 -30.71 6.58
C LEU A 446 -6.86 -31.43 7.57
N LYS A 447 -8.05 -30.88 7.85
CA LYS A 447 -9.08 -31.58 8.66
C LYS A 447 -9.47 -32.93 8.05
N GLY A 448 -9.49 -33.02 6.73
CA GLY A 448 -9.71 -34.27 6.01
C GLY A 448 -8.61 -35.29 6.28
N LEU A 449 -7.35 -34.86 6.24
CA LEU A 449 -6.18 -35.71 6.54
C LEU A 449 -6.22 -36.23 7.97
N ASP A 450 -6.45 -35.37 8.96
CA ASP A 450 -6.57 -35.78 10.36
C ASP A 450 -7.68 -36.81 10.56
N SER A 451 -8.83 -36.59 9.94
CA SER A 451 -9.96 -37.51 10.03
C SER A 451 -9.67 -38.86 9.39
N SER A 452 -8.95 -38.87 8.26
CA SER A 452 -8.54 -40.09 7.56
C SER A 452 -7.49 -40.86 8.36
N ARG A 453 -6.48 -40.18 8.90
CA ARG A 453 -5.44 -40.75 9.76
C ARG A 453 -6.03 -41.35 11.03
N LYS A 454 -6.91 -40.61 11.71
CA LYS A 454 -7.61 -41.11 12.90
C LYS A 454 -8.44 -42.37 12.58
N LYS A 455 -9.14 -42.40 11.45
CA LYS A 455 -9.89 -43.60 11.01
C LYS A 455 -8.98 -44.77 10.66
N ALA A 456 -7.83 -44.52 10.03
CA ALA A 456 -6.86 -45.57 9.70
C ALA A 456 -6.25 -46.16 10.98
N GLN A 457 -5.87 -45.32 11.95
CA GLN A 457 -5.41 -45.75 13.27
C GLN A 457 -6.48 -46.58 13.98
N GLN A 458 -7.71 -46.09 14.07
CA GLN A 458 -8.82 -46.83 14.69
C GLN A 458 -9.09 -48.18 14.01
N LYS A 459 -8.99 -48.26 12.68
CA LYS A 459 -9.10 -49.51 11.92
C LYS A 459 -7.98 -50.49 12.24
N ALA A 460 -6.75 -50.02 12.39
CA ALA A 460 -5.58 -50.86 12.67
C ALA A 460 -5.61 -51.50 14.07
N ARG A 461 -6.40 -50.97 15.00
CA ARG A 461 -6.55 -51.54 16.35
C ARG A 461 -7.28 -52.87 16.38
N PHE A 462 -8.14 -53.11 15.39
CA PHE A 462 -8.93 -54.34 15.35
C PHE A 462 -8.13 -55.48 14.71
N PRO A 463 -8.20 -56.70 15.29
CA PRO A 463 -7.42 -57.85 14.84
C PRO A 463 -7.88 -58.40 13.48
N TYR A 464 -9.15 -58.18 13.11
CA TYR A 464 -9.74 -58.61 11.84
C TYR A 464 -10.37 -57.42 11.11
N ARG A 465 -10.32 -57.44 9.78
CA ARG A 465 -10.99 -56.48 8.91
C ARG A 465 -12.39 -56.96 8.55
N VAL A 466 -13.19 -56.03 8.04
CA VAL A 466 -14.54 -56.35 7.52
C VAL A 466 -14.40 -57.39 6.41
N GLY A 467 -15.10 -58.52 6.55
CA GLY A 467 -15.06 -59.65 5.61
C GLY A 467 -13.96 -60.69 5.86
N ASP A 468 -13.11 -60.53 6.88
CA ASP A 468 -12.07 -61.52 7.22
C ASP A 468 -12.64 -62.78 7.90
N LEU A 469 -13.78 -62.65 8.57
CA LEU A 469 -14.41 -63.72 9.35
C LEU A 469 -15.62 -64.31 8.58
N PRO A 470 -15.74 -65.64 8.47
CA PRO A 470 -16.88 -66.27 7.82
C PRO A 470 -18.08 -66.42 8.77
N GLY A 471 -19.25 -66.73 8.19
CA GLY A 471 -20.44 -67.15 8.95
C GLY A 471 -21.11 -66.07 9.80
N PRO A 472 -22.01 -66.46 10.73
CA PRO A 472 -22.75 -65.53 11.57
C PRO A 472 -21.85 -64.67 12.47
N VAL A 473 -20.71 -65.20 12.93
CA VAL A 473 -19.74 -64.42 13.73
C VAL A 473 -19.16 -63.29 12.89
N GLY A 474 -18.78 -63.58 11.64
CA GLY A 474 -18.28 -62.57 10.71
C GLY A 474 -19.31 -61.50 10.37
N ALA A 475 -20.56 -61.90 10.11
CA ALA A 475 -21.64 -60.95 9.85
C ALA A 475 -21.89 -60.00 11.05
N ILE A 476 -21.85 -60.50 12.28
CA ILE A 476 -21.98 -59.68 13.50
C ILE A 476 -20.75 -58.78 13.68
N HIS A 477 -19.55 -59.33 13.54
CA HIS A 477 -18.29 -58.60 13.62
C HIS A 477 -18.25 -57.42 12.64
N ASP A 478 -18.62 -57.66 11.38
CA ASP A 478 -18.66 -56.63 10.34
C ASP A 478 -19.63 -55.50 10.70
N LEU A 479 -20.81 -55.83 11.23
CA LEU A 479 -21.78 -54.83 11.68
C LEU A 479 -21.27 -54.03 12.89
N ILE A 480 -20.54 -54.67 13.81
CA ILE A 480 -19.88 -54.00 14.93
C ILE A 480 -18.82 -53.02 14.40
N LEU A 481 -17.90 -53.47 13.54
CA LEU A 481 -16.86 -52.60 12.99
C LEU A 481 -17.43 -51.44 12.19
N ILE A 482 -18.43 -51.68 11.33
CA ILE A 482 -19.10 -50.62 10.57
C ILE A 482 -19.78 -49.63 11.53
N GLY A 483 -20.46 -50.14 12.58
CA GLY A 483 -21.14 -49.32 13.57
C GLY A 483 -20.18 -48.43 14.37
N LEU A 484 -19.02 -48.97 14.74
CA LEU A 484 -17.99 -48.27 15.52
C LEU A 484 -17.16 -47.29 14.69
N LEU A 485 -16.82 -47.64 13.43
CA LEU A 485 -15.87 -46.88 12.60
C LEU A 485 -16.53 -45.93 11.60
N GLU A 486 -17.71 -46.28 11.10
CA GLU A 486 -18.42 -45.51 10.05
C GLU A 486 -19.72 -44.90 10.56
N GLY A 487 -20.25 -45.44 11.65
CA GLY A 487 -21.37 -44.90 12.41
C GLY A 487 -22.57 -45.85 12.46
N PRO A 488 -23.34 -45.82 13.56
CA PRO A 488 -24.39 -46.81 13.82
C PRO A 488 -25.55 -46.75 12.81
N GLY A 489 -25.78 -45.61 12.15
CA GLY A 489 -26.81 -45.50 11.11
C GLY A 489 -26.47 -46.27 9.82
N ILE A 490 -25.19 -46.40 9.47
CA ILE A 490 -24.74 -47.19 8.31
C ILE A 490 -24.88 -48.68 8.61
N ALA A 491 -24.44 -49.08 9.81
CA ALA A 491 -24.60 -50.46 10.28
C ALA A 491 -26.08 -50.85 10.40
N GLU A 492 -26.96 -49.97 10.89
CA GLU A 492 -28.41 -50.24 10.94
C GLU A 492 -29.00 -50.48 9.55
N ARG A 493 -28.64 -49.66 8.55
CA ARG A 493 -29.09 -49.86 7.16
C ARG A 493 -28.62 -51.20 6.59
N LYS A 494 -27.42 -51.65 6.94
CA LYS A 494 -26.88 -52.96 6.53
C LYS A 494 -27.51 -54.11 7.32
N ALA A 495 -27.86 -53.89 8.59
CA ALA A 495 -28.53 -54.89 9.42
C ALA A 495 -29.98 -55.14 8.95
N THR A 496 -30.69 -54.11 8.47
CA THR A 496 -32.09 -54.21 8.00
C THR A 496 -32.24 -54.48 6.50
N SER A 497 -31.14 -54.58 5.76
CA SER A 497 -31.18 -54.96 4.33
C SER A 497 -31.60 -56.41 4.14
N ARG A 498 -31.96 -56.78 2.91
CA ARG A 498 -32.27 -58.18 2.58
C ARG A 498 -31.03 -59.05 2.78
N HIS A 499 -31.20 -60.18 3.48
CA HIS A 499 -30.15 -61.16 3.73
C HIS A 499 -30.37 -62.40 2.86
N ASP A 500 -29.28 -63.04 2.44
CA ASP A 500 -29.32 -64.23 1.58
C ASP A 500 -29.63 -65.52 2.35
N ASP A 501 -29.39 -65.52 3.67
CA ASP A 501 -29.66 -66.64 4.57
C ASP A 501 -30.20 -66.19 5.95
N ILE A 502 -30.66 -67.18 6.72
CA ILE A 502 -31.25 -66.98 8.06
C ILE A 502 -30.19 -66.50 9.05
N ASP A 503 -28.93 -66.90 8.88
CA ASP A 503 -27.86 -66.60 9.83
C ASP A 503 -27.38 -65.14 9.69
N GLY A 504 -27.33 -64.60 8.47
CA GLY A 504 -27.14 -63.18 8.19
C GLY A 504 -28.29 -62.32 8.73
N ALA A 505 -29.53 -62.78 8.56
CA ALA A 505 -30.70 -62.12 9.15
C ALA A 505 -30.65 -62.13 10.70
N ALA A 506 -30.27 -63.27 11.29
CA ALA A 506 -30.09 -63.40 12.74
C ALA A 506 -28.92 -62.54 13.27
N ALA A 507 -27.83 -62.42 12.52
CA ALA A 507 -26.70 -61.56 12.84
C ALA A 507 -27.10 -60.07 12.84
N GLY A 508 -27.84 -59.65 11.81
CA GLY A 508 -28.43 -58.31 11.73
C GLY A 508 -29.33 -58.01 12.93
N TRP A 509 -30.19 -58.95 13.30
CA TRP A 509 -31.06 -58.83 14.47
C TRP A 509 -30.29 -58.79 15.80
N ALA A 510 -29.26 -59.63 15.96
CA ALA A 510 -28.40 -59.67 17.13
C ALA A 510 -27.69 -58.33 17.37
N TRP A 511 -27.12 -57.75 16.30
CA TRP A 511 -26.48 -56.44 16.35
C TRP A 511 -27.47 -55.32 16.69
N LEU A 512 -28.65 -55.29 16.06
CA LEU A 512 -29.68 -54.27 16.34
C LEU A 512 -30.10 -54.30 17.81
N ARG A 513 -30.26 -55.48 18.41
CA ARG A 513 -30.59 -55.60 19.82
C ARG A 513 -29.43 -55.20 20.73
N ALA A 514 -28.21 -55.65 20.43
CA ALA A 514 -27.01 -55.31 21.19
C ALA A 514 -26.71 -53.80 21.18
N ALA A 515 -26.97 -53.12 20.06
CA ALA A 515 -26.79 -51.68 19.89
C ALA A 515 -27.98 -50.85 20.40
N ASN A 516 -29.03 -51.46 20.95
CA ASN A 516 -30.30 -50.82 21.34
C ASN A 516 -30.99 -50.06 20.18
N ARG A 517 -30.97 -50.62 18.97
CA ARG A 517 -31.57 -50.07 17.74
C ARG A 517 -32.64 -50.98 17.13
N SER A 518 -33.16 -51.95 17.87
CA SER A 518 -34.13 -52.92 17.35
C SER A 518 -35.58 -52.41 17.26
N THR A 519 -35.93 -51.36 18.01
CA THR A 519 -37.32 -50.87 18.13
C THR A 519 -37.90 -50.47 16.78
N GLY A 520 -38.97 -51.13 16.36
CA GLY A 520 -39.65 -50.84 15.09
C GLY A 520 -39.00 -51.49 13.86
N GLN A 521 -37.93 -52.25 14.05
CA GLN A 521 -37.24 -52.99 12.99
C GLN A 521 -37.64 -54.47 12.92
N GLU A 522 -38.52 -54.95 13.80
CA GLU A 522 -38.93 -56.36 13.93
C GLU A 522 -39.50 -56.93 12.63
N TRP A 523 -40.20 -56.10 11.85
CA TRP A 523 -40.87 -56.51 10.62
C TRP A 523 -39.92 -56.87 9.47
N HIS A 524 -38.65 -56.46 9.57
CA HIS A 524 -37.59 -56.83 8.61
C HIS A 524 -37.12 -58.29 8.77
N PHE A 525 -37.45 -58.96 9.89
CA PHE A 525 -36.87 -60.24 10.26
C PHE A 525 -37.94 -61.31 10.53
N GLU A 526 -37.74 -62.49 9.96
CA GLU A 526 -38.59 -63.66 10.24
C GLU A 526 -38.44 -64.15 11.68
N SER A 527 -39.43 -64.88 12.20
CA SER A 527 -39.44 -65.33 13.60
C SER A 527 -38.19 -66.11 13.99
N LEU A 528 -37.76 -67.05 13.14
CA LEU A 528 -36.60 -67.89 13.40
C LEU A 528 -35.28 -67.09 13.46
N ALA A 529 -35.13 -66.09 12.59
CA ALA A 529 -33.99 -65.18 12.62
C ALA A 529 -34.00 -64.31 13.89
N ARG A 530 -35.19 -63.89 14.33
CA ARG A 530 -35.36 -63.13 15.58
C ARG A 530 -35.03 -63.96 16.83
N ASP A 531 -35.43 -65.22 16.83
CA ASP A 531 -35.13 -66.16 17.93
C ASP A 531 -33.63 -66.46 18.00
N ARG A 532 -32.99 -66.79 16.87
CA ARG A 532 -31.53 -67.01 16.78
C ARG A 532 -30.74 -65.76 17.14
N GLY A 533 -31.03 -64.62 16.51
CA GLY A 533 -30.36 -63.37 16.82
C GLY A 533 -30.61 -62.90 18.25
N GLY A 534 -31.74 -63.27 18.84
CA GLY A 534 -32.03 -63.06 20.24
C GLY A 534 -31.14 -63.87 21.19
N ALA A 535 -30.77 -65.09 20.80
CA ALA A 535 -29.82 -65.92 21.55
C ALA A 535 -28.39 -65.37 21.48
N TRP A 536 -28.00 -64.77 20.35
CA TRP A 536 -26.66 -64.20 20.13
C TRP A 536 -26.48 -62.79 20.71
N MET A 537 -27.58 -62.14 21.07
CA MET A 537 -27.62 -60.73 21.49
C MET A 537 -26.64 -60.41 22.62
N GLU A 538 -26.57 -61.26 23.64
CA GLU A 538 -25.76 -60.98 24.82
C GLU A 538 -24.25 -61.08 24.51
N ALA A 539 -23.84 -62.12 23.76
CA ALA A 539 -22.46 -62.24 23.28
C ALA A 539 -22.10 -61.10 22.31
N THR A 540 -23.05 -60.70 21.46
CA THR A 540 -22.89 -59.55 20.54
C THR A 540 -22.72 -58.24 21.32
N ARG A 541 -23.46 -58.06 22.42
CA ARG A 541 -23.37 -56.90 23.30
C ARG A 541 -22.00 -56.84 23.98
N VAL A 542 -21.50 -57.96 24.49
CA VAL A 542 -20.16 -58.05 25.09
C VAL A 542 -19.09 -57.71 24.05
N LEU A 543 -19.17 -58.23 22.84
CA LEU A 543 -18.21 -57.91 21.76
C LEU A 543 -18.28 -56.44 21.35
N LEU A 544 -19.48 -55.85 21.26
CA LEU A 544 -19.66 -54.44 20.96
C LEU A 544 -19.06 -53.53 22.05
N GLU A 545 -19.25 -53.87 23.33
CA GLU A 545 -18.65 -53.12 24.45
C GLU A 545 -17.13 -53.27 24.48
N ALA A 546 -16.59 -54.47 24.23
CA ALA A 546 -15.15 -54.67 24.09
C ALA A 546 -14.57 -53.83 22.93
N GLY A 547 -15.28 -53.74 21.80
CA GLY A 547 -14.89 -52.89 20.68
C GLY A 547 -14.95 -51.39 20.99
N LYS A 548 -15.91 -50.92 21.79
CA LYS A 548 -15.93 -49.53 22.27
C LYS A 548 -14.76 -49.23 23.21
N LYS A 549 -14.53 -50.10 24.19
CA LYS A 549 -13.42 -49.96 25.14
C LYS A 549 -12.06 -49.93 24.43
N MET A 550 -11.91 -50.76 23.38
CA MET A 550 -10.75 -50.75 22.51
C MET A 550 -10.58 -49.41 21.79
N LEU A 551 -11.63 -48.67 21.44
CA LEU A 551 -11.50 -47.35 20.82
C LEU A 551 -11.26 -46.21 21.83
N ASP A 552 -11.75 -46.37 23.07
CA ASP A 552 -11.74 -45.32 24.10
C ASP A 552 -10.46 -45.30 24.96
N SER A 553 -9.71 -46.40 25.05
CA SER A 553 -8.46 -46.49 25.83
C SER A 553 -7.25 -46.59 24.89
N GLU A 554 -6.19 -45.81 25.08
CA GLU A 554 -4.97 -45.88 24.24
C GLU A 554 -4.12 -47.14 24.52
N ASP A 555 -4.19 -47.72 25.72
CA ASP A 555 -3.40 -48.87 26.18
C ASP A 555 -4.15 -50.22 26.15
N SER A 556 -5.38 -50.26 25.63
CA SER A 556 -6.15 -51.52 25.57
C SER A 556 -5.51 -52.49 24.57
N ASP A 557 -5.09 -53.66 25.07
CA ASP A 557 -4.75 -54.80 24.23
C ASP A 557 -5.99 -55.37 23.51
N ASN A 558 -5.78 -56.34 22.61
CA ASN A 558 -6.85 -56.99 21.88
C ASN A 558 -7.44 -58.22 22.60
N ALA A 559 -6.97 -58.55 23.82
CA ALA A 559 -7.32 -59.80 24.49
C ALA A 559 -8.81 -59.85 24.84
N GLU A 560 -9.36 -58.78 25.43
CA GLU A 560 -10.79 -58.73 25.78
C GLU A 560 -11.71 -58.80 24.55
N PHE A 561 -11.29 -58.21 23.42
CA PHE A 561 -12.03 -58.26 22.17
C PHE A 561 -12.00 -59.67 21.55
N ILE A 562 -10.84 -60.34 21.61
CA ILE A 562 -10.69 -61.72 21.14
C ILE A 562 -11.47 -62.70 22.02
N ASP A 563 -11.45 -62.53 23.34
CA ASP A 563 -12.24 -63.35 24.27
C ASP A 563 -13.75 -63.20 24.02
N ALA A 564 -14.21 -61.96 23.81
CA ALA A 564 -15.59 -61.69 23.44
C ALA A 564 -15.96 -62.29 22.07
N LEU A 565 -15.03 -62.29 21.11
CA LEU A 565 -15.22 -62.89 19.79
C LEU A 565 -15.32 -64.43 19.89
N ASN A 566 -14.50 -65.07 20.73
CA ASN A 566 -14.56 -66.51 21.02
C ASN A 566 -15.87 -66.89 21.73
N ALA A 567 -16.35 -66.06 22.66
CA ALA A 567 -17.64 -66.24 23.30
C ALA A 567 -18.80 -66.13 22.30
N LEU A 568 -18.71 -65.19 21.35
CA LEU A 568 -19.68 -65.07 20.26
C LEU A 568 -19.63 -66.29 19.31
N HIS A 569 -18.44 -66.78 18.98
CA HIS A 569 -18.27 -68.02 18.20
C HIS A 569 -18.95 -69.22 18.87
N THR A 570 -18.77 -69.37 20.18
CA THR A 570 -19.44 -70.40 20.97
C THR A 570 -20.96 -70.22 20.98
N SER A 571 -21.44 -68.97 21.13
CA SER A 571 -22.87 -68.64 21.20
C SER A 571 -23.60 -68.84 19.87
N THR A 572 -22.93 -68.59 18.75
CA THR A 572 -23.47 -68.78 17.40
C THR A 572 -23.47 -70.25 16.96
N GLY A 573 -22.68 -71.10 17.61
CA GLY A 573 -22.56 -72.52 17.25
C GLY A 573 -21.87 -72.74 15.90
N GLN A 574 -21.10 -71.75 15.42
CA GLN A 574 -20.35 -71.84 14.17
C GLN A 574 -19.31 -72.97 14.27
N GLN A 575 -19.36 -73.93 13.33
CA GLN A 575 -18.47 -75.10 13.36
C GLN A 575 -17.07 -74.83 12.81
N GLU A 576 -16.97 -73.88 11.89
CA GLU A 576 -15.69 -73.47 11.31
C GLU A 576 -14.88 -72.70 12.36
N PRO A 577 -13.60 -73.06 12.59
CA PRO A 577 -12.75 -72.32 13.52
C PRO A 577 -12.53 -70.89 13.03
N LEU A 578 -12.35 -69.95 13.95
CA LEU A 578 -11.92 -68.60 13.60
C LEU A 578 -10.51 -68.69 12.96
N PRO A 579 -10.26 -67.98 11.84
CA PRO A 579 -8.96 -67.98 11.20
C PRO A 579 -7.87 -67.45 12.15
N ASP A 580 -6.63 -67.92 11.97
CA ASP A 580 -5.49 -67.38 12.69
C ASP A 580 -5.35 -65.87 12.43
N GLN A 581 -4.96 -65.11 13.46
CA GLN A 581 -4.96 -63.66 13.42
C GLN A 581 -4.14 -63.12 12.23
N PRO A 582 -4.74 -62.40 11.28
CA PRO A 582 -4.01 -61.87 10.13
C PRO A 582 -3.02 -60.75 10.52
N ASN A 583 -3.10 -60.22 11.74
CA ASN A 583 -2.26 -59.13 12.28
C ASN A 583 -1.56 -59.51 13.61
N ALA A 584 -1.08 -60.75 13.76
CA ALA A 584 -0.20 -61.09 14.89
C ALA A 584 1.19 -60.43 14.75
#